data_AF-A0A9E2LLH1-F1
#
_entry.id   AF-A0A9E2LLH1-F1
#
_cell.length_a   1.000
_cell.length_b   1.000
_cell.length_c   1.000
_cell.angle_alpha   90.00
_cell.angle_beta   90.00
_cell.angle_gamma   90.00
#
_symmetry.space_group_name_H-M   'P 1'
#
loop_
_entity.id
_entity.type
_entity.pdbx_description
1 polymer ?
#
loop_
_entity_poly.entity_id
_entity_poly.type
_entity_poly.pdbx_seq_one_letter_code
_entity_poly.pdbx_strand_id
1 'polypeptide(L)'
;MKIPGIGSSGKRNAIILFIFAAFLFFFVGVALGSSGGEGGPKGWVATDTYRVMNFAVLVGALFFLLRKPVAQFFSSRIKGIEDQLNELETKKKDAEQTLEKYKEKLAKLDQEGKKIVDDYIRQGNEAKERILKEAESAADKLKEQARRNIDYEINQAKLRLKEEVLEKAMVKAEEMIKNELTIEDHGRLVDEYLEKVVA
;
A
#
# COMPACT_ATOMS: atom_id res chain seq x y z
N MET A 1 12.86 30.87 18.24
CA MET A 1 12.52 32.11 18.98
C MET A 1 12.98 31.91 20.41
N LYS A 2 14.06 32.59 20.83
CA LYS A 2 14.75 32.38 22.13
C LYS A 2 14.02 33.22 23.20
N ILE A 3 13.35 32.57 24.15
CA ILE A 3 12.67 33.26 25.26
C ILE A 3 13.74 33.56 26.33
N PRO A 4 13.95 34.83 26.72
CA PRO A 4 15.06 35.22 27.57
C PRO A 4 14.83 34.77 29.02
N GLY A 5 15.89 34.23 29.62
CA GLY A 5 15.93 33.84 31.03
C GLY A 5 15.64 35.03 31.94
N ILE A 6 14.45 35.03 32.52
CA ILE A 6 14.10 35.95 33.61
C ILE A 6 14.77 35.44 34.89
N GLY A 7 15.84 36.11 35.27
CA GLY A 7 16.49 35.98 36.58
C GLY A 7 15.49 36.24 37.69
N SER A 8 14.84 35.16 38.16
CA SER A 8 13.74 35.22 39.13
C SER A 8 14.21 35.18 40.60
N SER A 9 15.52 35.06 40.85
CA SER A 9 16.06 34.95 42.21
C SER A 9 15.87 36.22 43.04
N GLY A 10 16.05 37.40 42.44
CA GLY A 10 15.91 38.70 43.13
C GLY A 10 14.46 39.02 43.54
N LYS A 11 13.50 38.81 42.63
CA LYS A 11 12.07 39.06 42.91
C LYS A 11 11.47 38.05 43.90
N ARG A 12 11.92 36.79 43.86
CA ARG A 12 11.48 35.75 44.81
C ARG A 12 11.98 36.03 46.23
N ASN A 13 13.23 36.45 46.37
CA ASN A 13 13.78 36.85 47.67
C ASN A 13 13.05 38.09 48.22
N ALA A 14 12.69 39.06 47.36
CA ALA A 14 11.93 40.24 47.75
C ALA A 14 10.50 39.89 48.21
N ILE A 15 9.80 38.97 47.52
CA ILE A 15 8.46 38.52 47.92
C ILE A 15 8.51 37.73 49.23
N ILE A 16 9.51 36.86 49.40
CA ILE A 16 9.67 36.11 50.65
C ILE A 16 10.02 37.06 51.81
N LEU A 17 10.88 38.06 51.57
CA LEU A 17 11.18 39.11 52.55
C LEU A 17 9.94 39.94 52.88
N PHE A 18 9.06 40.21 51.91
CA PHE A 18 7.84 40.98 52.12
C PHE A 18 6.78 40.18 52.90
N ILE A 19 6.58 38.91 52.56
CA ILE A 19 5.71 38.00 53.32
C ILE A 19 6.26 37.78 54.73
N PHE A 20 7.58 37.66 54.86
CA PHE A 20 8.26 37.53 56.14
C PHE A 20 8.13 38.80 56.99
N ALA A 21 8.27 39.99 56.40
CA ALA A 21 8.04 41.26 57.07
C ALA A 21 6.58 41.46 57.48
N ALA A 22 5.62 41.05 56.63
CA ALA A 22 4.20 41.09 56.93
C ALA A 22 3.82 40.09 58.04
N PHE A 23 4.42 38.90 58.06
CA PHE A 23 4.20 37.89 59.10
C PHE A 23 4.85 38.29 60.44
N LEU A 24 6.02 38.94 60.41
CA LEU A 24 6.63 39.60 61.57
C LEU A 24 5.74 40.71 62.12
N PHE A 25 5.17 41.55 61.25
CA PHE A 25 4.24 42.61 61.65
C PHE A 25 2.95 42.04 62.28
N PHE A 26 2.42 40.95 61.74
CA PHE A 26 1.23 40.28 62.27
C PHE A 26 1.49 39.67 63.66
N PHE A 27 2.66 39.05 63.87
CA PHE A 27 3.03 38.50 65.19
C PHE A 27 3.40 39.56 66.23
N VAL A 28 3.99 40.70 65.81
CA VAL A 28 4.21 41.87 66.68
C VAL A 28 2.87 42.44 67.16
N GLY A 29 1.85 42.46 66.29
CA GLY A 29 0.48 42.86 66.66
C GLY A 29 -0.16 41.93 67.71
N VAL A 30 0.08 40.62 67.62
CA VAL A 30 -0.41 39.63 68.60
C VAL A 30 0.36 39.68 69.91
N ALA A 31 1.67 39.98 69.88
CA ALA A 31 2.47 40.15 71.10
C ALA A 31 2.00 41.36 71.93
N LEU A 32 1.58 42.44 71.27
CA LEU A 32 0.98 43.61 71.92
C LEU A 32 -0.46 43.34 72.45
N GLY A 33 -1.14 42.30 71.96
CA GLY A 33 -2.50 41.94 72.35
C GLY A 33 -2.64 40.84 73.41
N SER A 34 -1.54 40.20 73.80
CA SER A 34 -1.55 39.05 74.74
C SER A 34 -1.29 39.44 76.20
N SER A 35 -1.04 40.71 76.53
CA SER A 35 -1.04 41.16 77.92
C SER A 35 -2.48 41.33 78.41
N GLY A 36 -2.99 40.34 79.14
CA GLY A 36 -4.28 40.47 79.82
C GLY A 36 -4.26 41.64 80.82
N GLY A 37 -5.28 42.50 80.73
CA GLY A 37 -5.76 43.34 81.82
C GLY A 37 -5.02 44.66 82.10
N GLU A 38 -5.75 45.76 81.87
CA GLU A 38 -5.68 47.06 82.55
C GLU A 38 -4.42 47.95 82.37
N GLY A 39 -4.63 49.08 81.68
CA GLY A 39 -4.02 50.37 82.04
C GLY A 39 -2.67 50.76 81.42
N GLY A 40 -2.73 51.56 80.35
CA GLY A 40 -1.67 52.50 79.93
C GLY A 40 -0.55 51.92 79.04
N PRO A 41 0.09 52.76 78.20
CA PRO A 41 1.10 52.32 77.24
C PRO A 41 2.38 51.93 77.98
N LYS A 42 2.52 50.64 78.32
CA LYS A 42 3.83 50.10 78.73
C LYS A 42 4.69 49.99 77.48
N GLY A 43 5.72 50.84 77.42
CA GLY A 43 6.79 50.73 76.45
C GLY A 43 7.44 49.34 76.50
N TRP A 44 8.05 48.96 75.39
CA TRP A 44 8.74 47.70 75.14
C TRP A 44 9.41 47.12 76.40
N VAL A 45 8.91 45.98 76.91
CA VAL A 45 9.50 45.31 78.07
C VAL A 45 10.56 44.30 77.61
N ALA A 46 11.58 44.05 78.43
CA ALA A 46 12.69 43.16 78.07
C ALA A 46 12.22 41.74 77.65
N THR A 47 11.08 41.27 78.15
CA THR A 47 10.47 39.99 77.77
C THR A 47 10.01 39.94 76.31
N ASP A 48 9.64 41.08 75.71
CA ASP A 48 9.26 41.16 74.29
C ASP A 48 10.47 41.07 73.38
N THR A 49 11.63 41.63 73.78
CA THR A 49 12.90 41.46 73.07
C THR A 49 13.27 39.99 72.92
N TYR A 50 13.16 39.21 74.00
CA TYR A 50 13.49 37.78 73.97
C TYR A 50 12.53 36.99 73.08
N ARG A 51 11.24 37.32 73.07
CA ARG A 51 10.24 36.68 72.20
C ARG A 51 10.49 36.98 70.72
N VAL A 52 10.78 38.25 70.38
CA VAL A 52 11.09 38.66 69.01
C VAL A 52 12.42 38.04 68.54
N MET A 53 13.43 37.99 69.41
CA MET A 53 14.71 37.35 69.11
C MET A 53 14.54 35.84 68.87
N ASN A 54 13.80 35.13 69.73
CA ASN A 54 13.51 33.70 69.56
C ASN A 54 12.72 33.44 68.26
N PHE A 55 11.72 34.27 67.95
CA PHE A 55 10.96 34.18 66.71
C PHE A 55 11.85 34.43 65.47
N ALA A 56 12.72 35.44 65.51
CA ALA A 56 13.65 35.73 64.43
C ALA A 56 14.61 34.55 64.18
N VAL A 57 15.11 33.92 65.25
CA VAL A 57 15.95 32.72 65.15
C VAL A 57 15.16 31.54 64.56
N LEU A 58 13.94 31.29 65.03
CA LEU A 58 13.08 30.22 64.50
C LEU A 58 12.78 30.41 63.02
N VAL A 59 12.46 31.62 62.57
CA VAL A 59 12.17 31.83 61.15
C VAL A 59 13.45 31.84 60.31
N GLY A 60 14.59 32.30 60.83
CA GLY A 60 15.88 32.14 60.17
C GLY A 60 16.22 30.67 59.93
N ALA A 61 16.03 29.83 60.95
CA ALA A 61 16.21 28.38 60.86
C ALA A 61 15.21 27.74 59.88
N LEU A 62 13.93 28.15 59.93
CA LEU A 62 12.88 27.66 59.04
C LEU A 62 13.13 28.04 57.57
N PHE A 63 13.56 29.28 57.31
CA PHE A 63 13.91 29.74 55.97
C PHE A 63 15.10 28.97 55.41
N PHE A 64 16.14 28.75 56.23
CA PHE A 64 17.31 27.97 55.81
C PHE A 64 16.94 26.51 55.49
N LEU A 65 16.08 25.90 56.30
CA LEU A 65 15.64 24.52 56.12
C LEU A 65 14.67 24.35 54.94
N LEU A 66 13.72 25.27 54.75
CA LEU A 66 12.67 25.18 53.72
C LEU A 66 13.09 25.69 52.34
N ARG A 67 14.12 26.55 52.24
CA ARG A 67 14.56 27.12 50.96
C ARG A 67 14.89 26.04 49.91
N LYS A 68 15.52 24.94 50.33
CA LYS A 68 15.88 23.82 49.44
C LYS A 68 14.66 22.98 49.00
N PRO A 69 13.86 22.38 49.89
CA PRO A 69 12.74 21.51 49.49
C PRO A 69 11.66 22.26 48.71
N VAL A 70 11.37 23.53 49.07
CA VAL A 70 10.36 24.33 48.36
C VAL A 70 10.82 24.65 46.93
N ALA A 71 12.07 25.09 46.76
CA ALA A 71 12.61 25.34 45.42
C ALA A 71 12.67 24.07 44.56
N GLN A 72 13.06 22.95 45.16
CA GLN A 72 13.12 21.65 44.49
C GLN A 72 11.72 21.20 44.04
N PHE A 73 10.69 21.31 44.88
CA PHE A 73 9.32 20.94 44.54
C PHE A 73 8.79 21.72 43.34
N PHE A 74 8.90 23.06 43.34
CA PHE A 74 8.47 23.87 42.20
C PHE A 74 9.29 23.60 40.95
N SER A 75 10.61 23.43 41.07
CA SER A 75 11.45 23.10 39.91
C SER A 75 11.10 21.74 39.30
N SER A 76 10.79 20.74 40.14
CA SER A 76 10.39 19.41 39.70
C SER A 76 9.02 19.43 39.03
N ARG A 77 8.07 20.23 39.54
CA ARG A 77 6.76 20.43 38.92
C ARG A 77 6.87 21.10 37.55
N ILE A 78 7.69 22.16 37.46
CA ILE A 78 7.92 22.87 36.19
C ILE A 78 8.56 21.93 35.17
N LYS A 79 9.62 21.20 35.55
CA LYS A 79 10.27 20.20 34.68
C LYS A 79 9.30 19.12 34.23
N GLY A 80 8.49 18.57 35.14
CA GLY A 80 7.51 17.54 34.77
C GLY A 80 6.48 18.04 33.74
N ILE A 81 6.03 19.29 33.85
CA ILE A 81 5.12 19.90 32.86
C ILE A 81 5.85 20.12 31.52
N GLU A 82 7.09 20.61 31.56
CA GLU A 82 7.91 20.81 30.36
C GLU A 82 8.16 19.49 29.63
N ASP A 83 8.53 18.43 30.37
CA ASP A 83 8.74 17.08 29.83
C ASP A 83 7.45 16.52 29.22
N GLN A 84 6.30 16.69 29.88
CA GLN A 84 5.00 16.28 29.35
C GLN A 84 4.62 17.04 28.08
N LEU A 85 4.86 18.35 28.02
CA LEU A 85 4.58 19.15 26.83
C LEU A 85 5.50 18.75 25.67
N ASN A 86 6.79 18.54 25.94
CA ASN A 86 7.75 18.08 24.94
C ASN A 86 7.40 16.68 24.41
N GLU A 87 6.96 15.77 25.29
CA GLU A 87 6.50 14.44 24.90
C GLU A 87 5.25 14.53 24.02
N LEU A 88 4.28 15.37 24.39
CA LEU A 88 3.06 15.58 23.60
C LEU A 88 3.36 16.20 22.24
N GLU A 89 4.27 17.18 22.18
CA GLU A 89 4.68 17.80 20.91
C GLU A 89 5.39 16.79 20.01
N THR A 90 6.27 15.96 20.58
CA THR A 90 6.95 14.88 19.85
C THR A 90 5.95 13.87 19.32
N LYS A 91 5.03 13.38 20.17
CA LYS A 91 3.98 12.44 19.75
C LYS A 91 3.07 13.02 18.67
N LYS A 92 2.71 14.31 18.78
CA LYS A 92 1.91 14.99 17.77
C LYS A 92 2.64 15.04 16.44
N LYS A 93 3.92 15.43 16.45
CA LYS A 93 4.76 15.49 15.25
C LYS A 93 4.92 14.10 14.62
N ASP A 94 5.17 13.07 15.41
CA ASP A 94 5.30 11.69 14.93
C ASP A 94 3.99 11.18 14.32
N ALA A 95 2.84 11.51 14.95
CA ALA A 95 1.53 11.18 14.43
C ALA A 95 1.24 11.90 13.10
N GLU A 96 1.56 13.19 12.99
CA GLU A 96 1.42 13.98 11.76
C GLU A 96 2.29 13.41 10.64
N GLN A 97 3.57 13.11 10.92
CA GLN A 97 4.48 12.48 9.95
C GLN A 97 4.00 11.10 9.52
N THR A 98 3.49 10.30 10.46
CA THR A 98 2.95 8.98 10.16
C THR A 98 1.72 9.08 9.27
N LEU A 99 0.82 10.02 9.57
CA LEU A 99 -0.38 10.28 8.78
C LEU A 99 -0.03 10.76 7.36
N GLU A 100 0.97 11.63 7.21
CA GLU A 100 1.48 12.06 5.90
C GLU A 100 2.05 10.87 5.11
N LYS A 101 2.90 10.04 5.72
CA LYS A 101 3.42 8.81 5.09
C LYS A 101 2.30 7.85 4.65
N TYR A 102 1.26 7.69 5.46
CA TYR A 102 0.11 6.86 5.09
C TYR A 102 -0.68 7.46 3.94
N LYS A 103 -0.90 8.79 3.92
CA LYS A 103 -1.55 9.47 2.79
C LYS A 103 -0.76 9.31 1.49
N GLU A 104 0.55 9.50 1.54
CA GLU A 104 1.42 9.26 0.38
C GLU A 104 1.36 7.81 -0.08
N LYS A 105 1.38 6.86 0.86
CA LYS A 105 1.29 5.43 0.54
C LYS A 105 -0.05 5.09 -0.10
N LEU A 106 -1.16 5.62 0.41
CA LEU A 106 -2.49 5.43 -0.18
C LEU A 106 -2.56 6.03 -1.59
N ALA A 107 -2.06 7.25 -1.78
CA ALA A 107 -2.02 7.87 -3.11
C ALA A 107 -1.19 7.06 -4.12
N LYS A 108 -0.04 6.50 -3.68
CA LYS A 108 0.77 5.58 -4.51
C LYS A 108 0.02 4.29 -4.82
N LEU A 109 -0.66 3.69 -3.84
CA LEU A 109 -1.45 2.47 -4.04
C LEU A 109 -2.59 2.69 -5.04
N ASP A 110 -3.27 3.84 -4.99
CA ASP A 110 -4.32 4.17 -5.97
C ASP A 110 -3.75 4.31 -7.39
N GLN A 111 -2.57 4.93 -7.53
CA GLN A 111 -1.88 5.05 -8.82
C GLN A 111 -1.40 3.68 -9.34
N GLU A 112 -0.80 2.86 -8.48
CA GLU A 112 -0.38 1.50 -8.82
C GLU A 112 -1.58 0.63 -9.19
N GLY A 113 -2.69 0.73 -8.46
CA GLY A 113 -3.93 0.02 -8.77
C GLY A 113 -4.47 0.38 -10.16
N LYS A 114 -4.54 1.68 -10.49
CA LYS A 114 -4.93 2.12 -11.85
C LYS A 114 -3.97 1.59 -12.91
N LYS A 115 -2.67 1.68 -12.68
CA LYS A 115 -1.65 1.18 -13.62
C LYS A 115 -1.79 -0.32 -13.85
N ILE A 116 -2.04 -1.11 -12.80
CA ILE A 116 -2.28 -2.55 -12.90
C ILE A 116 -3.51 -2.82 -13.77
N VAL A 117 -4.62 -2.12 -13.54
CA VAL A 117 -5.84 -2.28 -14.34
C VAL A 117 -5.58 -1.93 -15.81
N ASP A 118 -4.92 -0.82 -16.08
CA ASP A 118 -4.58 -0.39 -17.44
C ASP A 118 -3.65 -1.41 -18.14
N ASP A 119 -2.66 -1.94 -17.43
CA ASP A 119 -1.77 -2.98 -17.93
C ASP A 119 -2.53 -4.29 -18.23
N TYR A 120 -3.49 -4.69 -17.40
CA TYR A 120 -4.34 -5.86 -17.66
C TYR A 120 -5.25 -5.65 -18.87
N ILE A 121 -5.83 -4.45 -19.03
CA ILE A 121 -6.65 -4.12 -20.20
C ILE A 121 -5.80 -4.18 -21.48
N ARG A 122 -4.59 -3.59 -21.44
CA ARG A 122 -3.65 -3.63 -22.56
C ARG A 122 -3.25 -5.07 -22.92
N GLN A 123 -2.85 -5.87 -21.93
CA GLN A 123 -2.52 -7.29 -22.14
C GLN A 123 -3.71 -8.08 -22.67
N GLY A 124 -4.93 -7.81 -22.17
CA GLY A 124 -6.16 -8.43 -22.65
C GLY A 124 -6.44 -8.10 -24.12
N ASN A 125 -6.24 -6.85 -24.53
CA ASN A 125 -6.38 -6.43 -25.92
C ASN A 125 -5.32 -7.06 -26.83
N GLU A 126 -4.05 -7.07 -26.40
CA GLU A 126 -2.96 -7.73 -27.14
C GLU A 126 -3.20 -9.24 -27.28
N ALA A 127 -3.71 -9.90 -26.22
CA ALA A 127 -4.08 -11.30 -26.26
C ALA A 127 -5.25 -11.56 -27.21
N LYS A 128 -6.29 -10.72 -27.16
CA LYS A 128 -7.44 -10.79 -28.08
C LYS A 128 -6.99 -10.66 -29.53
N GLU A 129 -6.17 -9.68 -29.85
CA GLU A 129 -5.65 -9.47 -31.21
C GLU A 129 -4.82 -10.67 -31.68
N ARG A 130 -3.97 -11.22 -30.80
CA ARG A 130 -3.19 -12.42 -31.10
C ARG A 130 -4.07 -13.63 -31.39
N ILE A 131 -5.07 -13.88 -30.56
CA ILE A 131 -6.02 -14.99 -30.74
C ILE A 131 -6.80 -14.83 -32.04
N LEU A 132 -7.26 -13.61 -32.36
CA LEU A 132 -7.97 -13.35 -33.61
C LEU A 132 -7.07 -13.62 -34.82
N LYS A 133 -5.83 -13.12 -34.82
CA LYS A 133 -4.87 -13.33 -35.90
C LYS A 133 -4.51 -14.81 -36.07
N GLU A 134 -4.35 -15.53 -34.98
CA GLU A 134 -4.08 -16.97 -35.01
C GLU A 134 -5.29 -17.75 -35.55
N ALA A 135 -6.50 -17.39 -35.12
CA ALA A 135 -7.74 -17.98 -35.62
C ALA A 135 -7.94 -17.73 -37.13
N GLU A 136 -7.67 -16.50 -37.61
CA GLU A 136 -7.71 -16.17 -39.04
C GLU A 136 -6.68 -17.00 -39.83
N SER A 137 -5.43 -17.08 -39.35
CA SER A 137 -4.40 -17.88 -40.01
C SER A 137 -4.75 -19.38 -40.02
N ALA A 138 -5.32 -19.89 -38.93
CA ALA A 138 -5.77 -21.28 -38.85
C ALA A 138 -6.94 -21.55 -39.81
N ALA A 139 -7.90 -20.62 -39.90
CA ALA A 139 -9.02 -20.72 -40.83
C ALA A 139 -8.55 -20.72 -42.30
N ASP A 140 -7.57 -19.88 -42.64
CA ASP A 140 -7.02 -19.84 -44.00
C ASP A 140 -6.25 -21.12 -44.35
N LYS A 141 -5.42 -21.63 -43.42
CA LYS A 141 -4.74 -22.92 -43.59
C LYS A 141 -5.74 -24.06 -43.77
N LEU A 142 -6.82 -24.07 -42.99
CA LEU A 142 -7.87 -25.08 -43.09
C LEU A 142 -8.61 -25.01 -44.42
N LYS A 143 -8.92 -23.80 -44.92
CA LYS A 143 -9.51 -23.62 -46.26
C LYS A 143 -8.57 -24.11 -47.35
N GLU A 144 -7.29 -23.81 -47.27
CA GLU A 144 -6.29 -24.25 -48.24
C GLU A 144 -6.15 -25.77 -48.24
N GLN A 145 -6.08 -26.38 -47.05
CA GLN A 145 -6.05 -27.84 -46.90
C GLN A 145 -7.34 -28.49 -47.43
N ALA A 146 -8.50 -27.93 -47.14
CA ALA A 146 -9.77 -28.41 -47.65
C ALA A 146 -9.82 -28.36 -49.19
N ARG A 147 -9.34 -27.26 -49.81
CA ARG A 147 -9.23 -27.16 -51.28
C ARG A 147 -8.33 -28.23 -51.86
N ARG A 148 -7.13 -28.43 -51.30
CA ARG A 148 -6.21 -29.48 -51.75
C ARG A 148 -6.83 -30.88 -51.63
N ASN A 149 -7.55 -31.15 -50.54
CA ASN A 149 -8.22 -32.43 -50.35
C ASN A 149 -9.36 -32.62 -51.36
N ILE A 150 -10.15 -31.57 -51.62
CA ILE A 150 -11.21 -31.62 -52.64
C ILE A 150 -10.61 -31.91 -54.01
N ASP A 151 -9.54 -31.21 -54.41
CA ASP A 151 -8.89 -31.43 -55.70
C ASP A 151 -8.33 -32.86 -55.82
N TYR A 152 -7.74 -33.37 -54.74
CA TYR A 152 -7.26 -34.75 -54.67
C TYR A 152 -8.41 -35.75 -54.84
N GLU A 153 -9.50 -35.60 -54.08
CA GLU A 153 -10.68 -36.47 -54.16
C GLU A 153 -11.37 -36.41 -55.53
N ILE A 154 -11.45 -35.23 -56.14
CA ILE A 154 -12.00 -35.07 -57.50
C ILE A 154 -11.12 -35.83 -58.51
N ASN A 155 -9.80 -35.73 -58.42
CA ASN A 155 -8.90 -36.44 -59.32
C ASN A 155 -9.01 -37.96 -59.13
N GLN A 156 -9.09 -38.43 -57.88
CA GLN A 156 -9.31 -39.84 -57.57
C GLN A 156 -10.67 -40.33 -58.10
N ALA A 157 -11.74 -39.55 -57.93
CA ALA A 157 -13.06 -39.87 -58.45
C ALA A 157 -13.07 -39.93 -60.00
N LYS A 158 -12.36 -39.03 -60.67
CA LYS A 158 -12.20 -39.06 -62.14
C LYS A 158 -11.47 -40.32 -62.61
N LEU A 159 -10.43 -40.76 -61.90
CA LEU A 159 -9.71 -41.99 -62.24
C LEU A 159 -10.62 -43.21 -62.10
N ARG A 160 -11.29 -43.35 -60.95
CA ARG A 160 -12.25 -44.44 -60.74
C ARG A 160 -13.37 -44.46 -61.78
N LEU A 161 -13.91 -43.28 -62.14
CA LEU A 161 -14.95 -43.19 -63.17
C LEU A 161 -14.44 -43.61 -64.55
N LYS A 162 -13.19 -43.26 -64.90
CA LYS A 162 -12.58 -43.71 -66.17
C LYS A 162 -12.41 -45.23 -66.21
N GLU A 163 -11.96 -45.82 -65.11
CA GLU A 163 -11.82 -47.28 -64.98
C GLU A 163 -13.18 -47.98 -65.14
N GLU A 164 -14.22 -47.50 -64.44
CA GLU A 164 -15.56 -48.08 -64.53
C GLU A 164 -16.18 -47.93 -65.93
N VAL A 165 -15.96 -46.79 -66.60
CA VAL A 165 -16.42 -46.59 -67.98
C VAL A 165 -15.67 -47.51 -68.94
N LEU A 166 -14.36 -47.67 -68.78
CA LEU A 166 -13.55 -48.57 -69.61
C LEU A 166 -14.02 -50.02 -69.43
N GLU A 167 -14.25 -50.47 -68.21
CA GLU A 167 -14.76 -51.80 -67.90
C GLU A 167 -16.12 -52.05 -68.58
N LYS A 168 -17.08 -51.12 -68.42
CA LYS A 168 -18.39 -51.23 -69.07
C LYS A 168 -18.31 -51.20 -70.60
N ALA A 169 -17.42 -50.37 -71.15
CA ALA A 169 -17.20 -50.30 -72.60
C ALA A 169 -16.60 -51.61 -73.14
N MET A 170 -15.64 -52.21 -72.43
CA MET A 170 -15.05 -53.50 -72.79
C MET A 170 -16.09 -54.62 -72.76
N VAL A 171 -16.92 -54.68 -71.71
CA VAL A 171 -18.04 -55.65 -71.62
C VAL A 171 -19.01 -55.48 -72.79
N LYS A 172 -19.34 -54.24 -73.17
CA LYS A 172 -20.25 -53.98 -74.29
C LYS A 172 -19.62 -54.32 -75.64
N ALA A 173 -18.33 -54.03 -75.82
CA ALA A 173 -17.58 -54.39 -77.02
C ALA A 173 -17.47 -55.92 -77.16
N GLU A 174 -17.20 -56.64 -76.08
CA GLU A 174 -17.19 -58.11 -76.06
C GLU A 174 -18.55 -58.68 -76.47
N GLU A 175 -19.65 -58.15 -75.91
CA GLU A 175 -21.02 -58.54 -76.27
C GLU A 175 -21.32 -58.28 -77.76
N MET A 176 -20.92 -57.13 -78.29
CA MET A 176 -21.10 -56.77 -79.71
C MET A 176 -20.30 -57.68 -80.63
N ILE A 177 -19.01 -57.89 -80.35
CA ILE A 177 -18.13 -58.78 -81.12
C ILE A 177 -18.71 -60.20 -81.12
N LYS A 178 -19.19 -60.70 -79.98
CA LYS A 178 -19.79 -62.03 -79.88
C LYS A 178 -21.08 -62.18 -80.70
N ASN A 179 -21.87 -61.11 -80.83
CA ASN A 179 -23.14 -61.13 -81.54
C ASN A 179 -23.01 -60.89 -83.05
N GLU A 180 -22.00 -60.15 -83.51
CA GLU A 180 -21.82 -59.78 -84.93
C GLU A 180 -20.74 -60.59 -85.67
N LEU A 181 -20.06 -61.54 -85.00
CA LEU A 181 -19.00 -62.33 -85.60
C LEU A 181 -19.51 -63.26 -86.71
N THR A 182 -18.94 -63.11 -87.91
CA THR A 182 -19.25 -63.95 -89.09
C THR A 182 -18.23 -65.08 -89.28
N ILE A 183 -18.55 -66.04 -90.15
CA ILE A 183 -17.65 -67.17 -90.47
C ILE A 183 -16.41 -66.68 -91.23
N GLU A 184 -16.56 -65.65 -92.08
CA GLU A 184 -15.43 -65.01 -92.78
C GLU A 184 -14.47 -64.32 -91.82
N ASP A 185 -14.96 -63.68 -90.75
CA ASP A 185 -14.12 -63.02 -89.75
C ASP A 185 -13.28 -64.02 -88.94
N HIS A 186 -13.83 -65.21 -88.63
CA HIS A 186 -13.08 -66.28 -87.96
C HIS A 186 -11.85 -66.72 -88.74
N GLY A 187 -11.99 -66.91 -90.06
CA GLY A 187 -10.87 -67.30 -90.92
C GLY A 187 -9.78 -66.22 -90.95
N ARG A 188 -10.19 -64.95 -91.11
CA ARG A 188 -9.27 -63.82 -91.12
C ARG A 188 -8.50 -63.65 -89.82
N LEU A 189 -9.14 -63.83 -88.65
CA LEU A 189 -8.45 -63.77 -87.35
C LEU A 189 -7.41 -64.89 -87.16
N VAL A 190 -7.68 -66.09 -87.68
CA VAL A 190 -6.73 -67.21 -87.63
C VAL A 190 -5.51 -66.92 -88.48
N ASP A 191 -5.70 -66.43 -89.70
CA ASP A 191 -4.61 -66.08 -90.61
C ASP A 191 -3.74 -64.95 -90.02
N GLU A 192 -4.36 -63.91 -89.44
CA GLU A 192 -3.67 -62.78 -88.82
C GLU A 192 -2.88 -63.20 -87.56
N TYR A 193 -3.41 -64.13 -86.75
CA TYR A 193 -2.69 -64.71 -85.61
C TYR A 193 -1.48 -65.54 -86.06
N LEU A 194 -1.65 -66.36 -87.09
CA LEU A 194 -0.57 -67.17 -87.65
C LEU A 194 0.53 -66.27 -88.22
N GLU A 195 0.19 -65.19 -88.92
CA GLU A 195 1.16 -64.23 -89.45
C GLU A 195 1.94 -63.51 -88.32
N LYS A 196 1.26 -63.14 -87.24
CA LYS A 196 1.87 -62.40 -86.12
C LYS A 196 2.72 -63.25 -85.17
N VAL A 197 2.54 -64.57 -85.17
CA VAL A 197 3.32 -65.53 -84.37
C VAL A 197 4.46 -66.16 -85.18
N VAL A 198 4.37 -66.14 -86.52
CA VAL A 198 5.39 -66.66 -87.44
C VAL A 198 6.38 -65.55 -87.87
N ALA A 199 6.06 -64.28 -87.65
CA ALA A 199 6.99 -63.13 -87.74
C ALA A 199 7.69 -62.84 -86.40
#